data_AF-A0A540X3T2-F1
#
_entry.id   AF-A0A540X3T2-F1
#
_cell.length_a   1.000
_cell.length_b   1.000
_cell.length_c   1.000
_cell.angle_alpha   90.00
_cell.angle_beta   90.00
_cell.angle_gamma   90.00
#
_symmetry.space_group_name_H-M   'P 1'
#
loop_
_entity.id
_entity.type
_entity.pdbx_description
1 polymer ?
#
loop_
_entity_poly.entity_id
_entity_poly.type
_entity_poly.pdbx_seq_one_letter_code
_entity_poly.pdbx_strand_id
1 'polypeptide(L)'
;MTRYANTQVMCAVCASVSEQRTLQCVTSFERPDLDGRPSEMARSTMDTWVERCPSCGYCAASLAKAHPSAREVVPSEAYRARLHHPEAPVLLNQFLCLALLHDAEGLARDSAAVRTHAAWVADDAGLEALARRCRSEAADLLLNAPPLKHWEDREDPDWRGWRGVRLVDVLRRSGRGEEALREVDRVRQVGASSLVKQLLAFESAAIARGDTGRHTVDEGLGLPLPLERRPTDDPLLQYLVDNYRRLLTDTEEKAARMETFNTEEGPRWATDQPEILALLTEGKAGLGRALERRLLADHPDKVVINRCSKCGALARTAKARQCRVCPHTWRETPR
;
A
#
# COMPACT_ATOMS: atom_id res chain seq x y z
N MET A 1 11.65 -0.90 -9.72
CA MET A 1 11.54 -1.17 -11.17
C MET A 1 10.33 -2.06 -11.34
N THR A 2 9.38 -1.69 -12.20
CA THR A 2 8.19 -2.49 -12.49
C THR A 2 8.47 -3.37 -13.70
N ARG A 3 8.19 -4.68 -13.61
CA ARG A 3 8.38 -5.61 -14.73
C ARG A 3 7.07 -6.30 -15.07
N TYR A 4 6.82 -6.43 -16.37
CA TYR A 4 5.65 -7.09 -16.93
C TYR A 4 6.08 -8.26 -17.80
N ALA A 5 5.21 -9.27 -17.90
CA ALA A 5 5.30 -10.32 -18.89
C ALA A 5 3.98 -10.41 -19.63
N ASN A 6 4.03 -10.92 -20.86
CA ASN A 6 2.85 -11.26 -21.62
C ASN A 6 2.66 -12.78 -21.54
N THR A 7 1.46 -13.20 -21.15
CA THR A 7 1.11 -14.61 -20.98
C THR A 7 -0.12 -14.93 -21.82
N GLN A 8 -0.09 -16.06 -22.53
CA GLN A 8 -1.27 -16.56 -23.22
C GLN A 8 -2.22 -17.20 -22.21
N VAL A 9 -3.44 -16.66 -22.08
CA VAL A 9 -4.45 -17.14 -21.13
C VAL A 9 -5.69 -17.59 -21.90
N MET A 10 -6.12 -18.82 -21.64
CA MET A 10 -7.38 -19.37 -22.16
C MET A 10 -8.54 -18.91 -21.28
N CYS A 11 -9.56 -18.29 -21.88
CA CYS A 11 -10.74 -17.85 -21.16
C CYS A 11 -11.57 -19.05 -20.69
N ALA A 12 -11.83 -19.16 -19.38
CA ALA A 12 -12.61 -20.24 -18.79
C ALA A 12 -14.12 -20.20 -19.15
N VAL A 13 -14.58 -19.11 -19.76
CA VAL A 13 -15.99 -18.94 -20.20
C VAL A 13 -16.18 -19.36 -21.65
N CYS A 14 -15.37 -18.83 -22.58
CA CYS A 14 -15.54 -19.06 -24.02
C CYS A 14 -14.40 -19.84 -24.69
N ALA A 15 -13.41 -20.30 -23.93
CA ALA A 15 -12.23 -21.04 -24.38
C ALA A 15 -11.31 -20.31 -25.39
N SER A 16 -11.59 -19.05 -25.76
CA SER A 16 -10.67 -18.27 -26.60
C SER A 16 -9.38 -17.98 -25.85
N VAL A 17 -8.24 -18.11 -26.54
CA VAL A 17 -6.94 -17.75 -26.01
C VAL A 17 -6.64 -16.29 -26.35
N SER A 18 -6.12 -15.54 -25.38
CA SER A 18 -5.72 -14.15 -25.57
C SER A 18 -4.48 -13.83 -24.76
N GLU A 19 -3.68 -12.88 -25.24
CA GLU A 19 -2.53 -12.38 -24.51
C GLU A 19 -2.99 -11.46 -23.37
N GLN A 20 -2.49 -11.72 -22.16
CA GLN A 20 -2.74 -10.93 -20.95
C GLN A 20 -1.42 -10.41 -20.40
N ARG A 21 -1.44 -9.18 -19.88
CA ARG A 21 -0.28 -8.55 -19.27
C ARG A 21 -0.23 -8.88 -17.79
N THR A 22 0.79 -9.61 -17.36
CA THR A 22 0.99 -10.04 -15.98
C THR A 22 2.08 -9.21 -15.32
N LEU A 23 1.80 -8.69 -14.12
CA LEU A 23 2.80 -8.04 -13.29
C LEU A 23 3.76 -9.08 -12.69
N GLN A 24 5.06 -8.95 -12.98
CA GLN A 24 6.09 -9.82 -12.38
C GLN A 24 6.61 -9.28 -11.06
N CYS A 25 6.86 -7.97 -11.00
CA CYS A 25 7.27 -7.30 -9.78
C CYS A 25 6.94 -5.82 -9.82
N VAL A 26 6.68 -5.28 -8.63
CA VAL A 26 6.54 -3.85 -8.40
C VAL A 26 7.22 -3.49 -7.09
N THR A 27 7.84 -2.32 -7.05
CA THR A 27 8.45 -1.77 -5.84
C THR A 27 7.66 -0.54 -5.43
N SER A 28 6.98 -0.60 -4.30
CA SER A 28 6.31 0.55 -3.68
C SER A 28 6.85 0.69 -2.26
N PHE A 29 7.22 1.92 -1.89
CA PHE A 29 7.81 2.22 -0.58
C PHE A 29 7.01 3.24 0.24
N GLU A 30 6.04 3.89 -0.39
CA GLU A 30 5.15 4.85 0.25
C GLU A 30 3.93 4.13 0.81
N ARG A 31 3.41 4.66 1.92
CA ARG A 31 2.15 4.16 2.50
C ARG A 31 1.00 4.51 1.55
N PRO A 32 -0.08 3.69 1.53
CA PRO A 32 -1.23 3.96 0.68
C PRO A 32 -2.04 5.18 1.15
N ASP A 33 -3.03 5.54 0.35
CA ASP A 33 -4.14 6.40 0.77
C ASP A 33 -4.97 5.72 1.87
N LEU A 34 -5.79 6.50 2.57
CA LEU A 34 -6.63 6.00 3.66
C LEU A 34 -7.68 4.97 3.21
N ASP A 35 -8.16 5.01 1.95
CA ASP A 35 -9.00 3.94 1.35
C ASP A 35 -8.21 2.69 0.91
N GLY A 36 -6.87 2.74 0.99
CA GLY A 36 -5.95 1.68 0.58
C GLY A 36 -5.40 1.83 -0.84
N ARG A 37 -5.69 2.94 -1.54
CA ARG A 37 -5.12 3.19 -2.87
C ARG A 37 -3.60 3.24 -2.80
N PRO A 38 -2.88 2.45 -3.60
CA PRO A 38 -1.43 2.42 -3.50
C PRO A 38 -0.78 3.68 -4.10
N SER A 39 0.51 3.84 -3.78
CA SER A 39 1.39 4.84 -4.40
C SER A 39 1.50 4.64 -5.91
N GLU A 40 1.94 5.67 -6.64
CA GLU A 40 1.92 5.72 -8.11
C GLU A 40 2.60 4.51 -8.77
N MET A 41 3.72 4.02 -8.23
CA MET A 41 4.43 2.88 -8.82
C MET A 41 3.60 1.58 -8.82
N ALA A 42 2.81 1.34 -7.76
CA ALA A 42 1.92 0.18 -7.68
C ALA A 42 0.56 0.46 -8.31
N ARG A 43 0.07 1.69 -8.22
CA ARG A 43 -1.18 2.14 -8.84
C ARG A 43 -1.16 2.05 -10.36
N SER A 44 -0.05 2.41 -10.99
CA SER A 44 0.14 2.31 -12.45
C SER A 44 0.10 0.86 -12.98
N THR A 45 -0.02 -0.14 -12.10
CA THR A 45 -0.17 -1.57 -12.45
C THR A 45 -1.62 -2.06 -12.42
N MET A 46 -2.59 -1.18 -12.07
CA MET A 46 -4.01 -1.55 -11.94
C MET A 46 -4.60 -2.19 -13.21
N ASP A 47 -4.04 -1.87 -14.38
CA ASP A 47 -4.39 -2.50 -15.66
C ASP A 47 -4.16 -4.01 -15.69
N THR A 48 -3.32 -4.53 -14.78
CA THR A 48 -3.03 -5.97 -14.65
C THR A 48 -3.86 -6.67 -13.57
N TRP A 49 -4.67 -5.93 -12.80
CA TRP A 49 -5.45 -6.50 -11.69
C TRP A 49 -6.79 -7.08 -12.14
N VAL A 50 -7.23 -6.72 -13.35
CA VAL A 50 -8.42 -7.26 -14.00
C VAL A 50 -8.11 -7.53 -15.47
N GLU A 51 -8.20 -8.79 -15.86
CA GLU A 51 -8.08 -9.25 -17.22
C GLU A 51 -9.44 -9.18 -17.90
N ARG A 52 -9.45 -8.92 -19.22
CA ARG A 52 -10.66 -8.94 -20.04
C ARG A 52 -10.48 -9.86 -21.24
N CYS A 53 -11.41 -10.79 -21.41
CA CYS A 53 -11.48 -11.61 -22.61
C CYS A 53 -11.92 -10.74 -23.81
N PRO A 54 -11.12 -10.66 -24.88
CA PRO A 54 -11.49 -9.88 -26.06
C PRO A 54 -12.64 -10.51 -26.86
N SER A 55 -12.91 -11.81 -26.71
CA SER A 55 -13.95 -12.52 -27.45
C SER A 55 -15.33 -12.38 -26.80
N CYS A 56 -15.48 -12.76 -25.52
CA CYS A 56 -16.77 -12.74 -24.83
C CYS A 56 -16.95 -11.57 -23.86
N GLY A 57 -15.91 -10.77 -23.61
CA GLY A 57 -15.98 -9.64 -22.69
C GLY A 57 -15.86 -9.98 -21.20
N TYR A 58 -15.70 -11.26 -20.85
CA TYR A 58 -15.53 -11.70 -19.46
C TYR A 58 -14.35 -10.99 -18.77
N CYS A 59 -14.63 -10.36 -17.63
CA CYS A 59 -13.67 -9.65 -16.79
C CYS A 59 -13.43 -10.42 -15.49
N ALA A 60 -12.18 -10.66 -15.14
CA ALA A 60 -11.79 -11.40 -13.94
C ALA A 60 -10.37 -11.06 -13.49
N ALA A 61 -10.03 -11.37 -12.24
CA ALA A 61 -8.64 -11.31 -11.78
C ALA A 61 -7.72 -12.27 -12.56
N SER A 62 -8.28 -13.35 -13.11
CA SER A 62 -7.62 -14.23 -14.08
C SER A 62 -8.65 -14.90 -14.98
N LEU A 63 -8.51 -14.78 -16.30
CA LEU A 63 -9.41 -15.41 -17.27
C LEU A 63 -9.34 -16.93 -17.23
N ALA A 64 -8.26 -17.52 -16.71
CA ALA A 64 -8.10 -18.96 -16.57
C ALA A 64 -9.05 -19.57 -15.52
N LYS A 65 -9.66 -18.75 -14.65
CA LYS A 65 -10.56 -19.20 -13.58
C LYS A 65 -11.95 -18.62 -13.83
N ALA A 66 -12.93 -19.49 -14.04
CA ALA A 66 -14.31 -19.06 -14.19
C ALA A 66 -14.90 -18.65 -12.84
N HIS A 67 -15.45 -17.45 -12.78
CA HIS A 67 -16.33 -17.03 -11.69
C HIS A 67 -17.63 -17.86 -11.76
N PRO A 68 -18.23 -18.30 -10.64
CA PRO A 68 -19.40 -19.18 -10.65
C PRO A 68 -20.57 -18.65 -11.50
N SER A 69 -20.91 -17.37 -11.37
CA SER A 69 -21.96 -16.70 -12.15
C SER A 69 -21.52 -16.18 -13.52
N ALA A 70 -20.28 -16.42 -13.98
CA ALA A 70 -19.80 -15.88 -15.25
C ALA A 70 -20.67 -16.29 -16.44
N ARG A 71 -21.17 -17.53 -16.45
CA ARG A 71 -22.00 -18.04 -17.56
C ARG A 71 -23.36 -17.35 -17.66
N GLU A 72 -23.89 -16.86 -16.55
CA GLU A 72 -25.18 -16.18 -16.48
C GLU A 72 -25.02 -14.66 -16.67
N VAL A 73 -24.05 -14.07 -15.97
CA VAL A 73 -23.91 -12.61 -15.88
C VAL A 73 -23.25 -12.01 -17.12
N VAL A 74 -22.21 -12.63 -17.69
CA VAL A 74 -21.49 -12.10 -18.86
C VAL A 74 -22.41 -11.85 -20.08
N PRO A 75 -23.35 -12.74 -20.45
CA PRO A 75 -24.26 -12.47 -21.56
C PRO A 75 -25.39 -11.47 -21.22
N SER A 76 -25.59 -11.11 -19.94
CA SER A 76 -26.68 -10.23 -19.53
C SER A 76 -26.59 -8.82 -20.13
N GLU A 77 -27.73 -8.17 -20.33
CA GLU A 77 -27.80 -6.81 -20.85
C GLU A 77 -27.06 -5.81 -19.94
N ALA A 78 -27.27 -5.91 -18.62
CA ALA A 78 -26.62 -5.05 -17.64
C ALA A 78 -25.09 -5.12 -17.71
N TYR A 79 -24.54 -6.34 -17.85
CA TYR A 79 -23.10 -6.54 -17.99
C TYR A 79 -22.56 -5.96 -19.29
N ARG A 80 -23.23 -6.23 -20.42
CA ARG A 80 -22.80 -5.74 -21.73
C ARG A 80 -22.89 -4.23 -21.83
N ALA A 81 -23.94 -3.63 -21.28
CA ALA A 81 -24.09 -2.18 -21.20
C ALA A 81 -22.96 -1.55 -20.38
N ARG A 82 -22.57 -2.18 -19.25
CA ARG A 82 -21.43 -1.73 -18.45
C ARG A 82 -20.10 -1.86 -19.20
N LEU A 83 -19.85 -3.01 -19.82
CA LEU A 83 -18.60 -3.30 -20.53
C LEU A 83 -18.31 -2.30 -21.66
N HIS A 84 -19.36 -1.84 -22.33
CA HIS A 84 -19.29 -0.96 -23.50
C HIS A 84 -19.70 0.49 -23.17
N HIS A 85 -19.79 0.88 -21.90
CA HIS A 85 -20.21 2.22 -21.52
C HIS A 85 -19.19 3.27 -22.01
N PRO A 86 -19.56 4.17 -22.95
CA PRO A 86 -18.60 4.99 -23.67
C PRO A 86 -18.02 6.15 -22.84
N GLU A 87 -18.75 6.62 -21.84
CA GLU A 87 -18.33 7.77 -21.00
C GLU A 87 -17.45 7.36 -19.82
N ALA A 88 -17.02 6.10 -19.75
CA ALA A 88 -16.20 5.57 -18.66
C ALA A 88 -14.90 4.96 -19.20
N PRO A 89 -13.76 5.14 -18.51
CA PRO A 89 -12.50 4.47 -18.87
C PRO A 89 -12.68 2.95 -18.97
N VAL A 90 -11.99 2.32 -19.93
CA VAL A 90 -12.08 0.86 -20.15
C VAL A 90 -11.79 0.07 -18.88
N LEU A 91 -10.74 0.46 -18.14
CA LEU A 91 -10.35 -0.19 -16.89
C LEU A 91 -11.41 -0.05 -15.79
N LEU A 92 -12.08 1.10 -15.73
CA LEU A 92 -13.19 1.30 -14.79
C LEU A 92 -14.34 0.34 -15.12
N ASN A 93 -14.72 0.24 -16.38
CA ASN A 93 -15.76 -0.69 -16.83
C ASN A 93 -15.39 -2.16 -16.52
N GLN A 94 -14.12 -2.54 -16.68
CA GLN A 94 -13.65 -3.89 -16.33
C GLN A 94 -13.84 -4.19 -14.83
N PHE A 95 -13.47 -3.27 -13.94
CA PHE A 95 -13.70 -3.44 -12.50
C PHE A 95 -15.17 -3.51 -12.14
N LEU A 96 -16.02 -2.66 -12.74
CA LEU A 96 -17.47 -2.70 -12.49
C LEU A 96 -18.14 -3.95 -13.07
N CYS A 97 -17.66 -4.46 -14.20
CA CYS A 97 -18.08 -5.77 -14.72
C CYS A 97 -17.70 -6.91 -13.76
N LEU A 98 -16.50 -6.88 -13.18
CA LEU A 98 -16.13 -7.83 -12.13
C LEU A 98 -17.00 -7.66 -10.87
N ALA A 99 -17.39 -6.43 -10.53
CA ALA A 99 -18.30 -6.16 -9.42
C ALA A 99 -19.67 -6.82 -9.62
N LEU A 100 -20.24 -6.75 -10.83
CA LEU A 100 -21.51 -7.41 -11.18
C LEU A 100 -21.47 -8.94 -10.98
N LEU A 101 -20.30 -9.55 -11.22
CA LEU A 101 -20.10 -10.97 -10.96
C LEU A 101 -20.13 -11.24 -9.45
N HIS A 102 -19.36 -10.49 -8.66
CA HIS A 102 -19.36 -10.64 -7.20
C HIS A 102 -20.75 -10.38 -6.59
N ASP A 103 -21.50 -9.41 -7.12
CA ASP A 103 -22.87 -9.10 -6.68
C ASP A 103 -23.81 -10.30 -6.87
N ALA A 104 -23.70 -11.01 -8.00
CA ALA A 104 -24.54 -12.18 -8.30
C ALA A 104 -24.31 -13.35 -7.33
N GLU A 105 -23.11 -13.47 -6.74
CA GLU A 105 -22.80 -14.48 -5.71
C GLU A 105 -22.99 -13.96 -4.28
N GLY A 106 -23.40 -12.70 -4.10
CA GLY A 106 -23.48 -12.09 -2.77
C GLY A 106 -22.12 -11.90 -2.09
N LEU A 107 -21.03 -11.84 -2.85
CA LEU A 107 -19.66 -11.62 -2.36
C LEU A 107 -19.43 -10.14 -2.03
N ALA A 108 -20.12 -9.63 -1.02
CA ALA A 108 -20.19 -8.20 -0.72
C ALA A 108 -18.82 -7.53 -0.53
N ARG A 109 -17.86 -8.21 0.11
CA ARG A 109 -16.51 -7.63 0.35
C ARG A 109 -15.66 -7.57 -0.90
N ASP A 110 -15.68 -8.62 -1.72
CA ASP A 110 -14.94 -8.64 -3.00
C ASP A 110 -15.53 -7.62 -3.97
N SER A 111 -16.86 -7.52 -3.98
CA SER A 111 -17.61 -6.52 -4.71
C SER A 111 -17.25 -5.09 -4.29
N ALA A 112 -17.22 -4.81 -2.98
CA ALA A 112 -16.80 -3.51 -2.46
C ALA A 112 -15.34 -3.18 -2.83
N ALA A 113 -14.42 -4.15 -2.77
CA ALA A 113 -13.03 -3.94 -3.11
C ALA A 113 -12.85 -3.49 -4.57
N VAL A 114 -13.49 -4.20 -5.52
CA VAL A 114 -13.38 -3.83 -6.95
C VAL A 114 -14.11 -2.53 -7.29
N ARG A 115 -15.18 -2.19 -6.58
CA ARG A 115 -15.82 -0.85 -6.68
C ARG A 115 -14.92 0.26 -6.17
N THR A 116 -14.17 0.03 -5.10
CA THR A 116 -13.14 0.98 -4.63
C THR A 116 -12.03 1.14 -5.68
N HIS A 117 -11.59 0.06 -6.34
CA HIS A 117 -10.63 0.16 -7.45
C HIS A 117 -11.20 0.97 -8.63
N ALA A 118 -12.47 0.76 -8.99
CA ALA A 118 -13.16 1.56 -10.00
C ALA A 118 -13.20 3.05 -9.62
N ALA A 119 -13.41 3.37 -8.33
CA ALA A 119 -13.34 4.74 -7.84
C ALA A 119 -11.94 5.36 -7.98
N TRP A 120 -10.86 4.57 -7.83
CA TRP A 120 -9.49 5.05 -8.05
C TRP A 120 -9.23 5.39 -9.52
N VAL A 121 -9.73 4.55 -10.44
CA VAL A 121 -9.65 4.83 -11.89
C VAL A 121 -10.46 6.09 -12.23
N ALA A 122 -11.63 6.28 -11.59
CA ALA A 122 -12.44 7.48 -11.76
C ALA A 122 -11.72 8.73 -11.25
N ASP A 123 -11.05 8.67 -10.10
CA ASP A 123 -10.24 9.78 -9.57
C ASP A 123 -9.14 10.16 -10.57
N ASP A 124 -8.42 9.18 -11.12
CA ASP A 124 -7.34 9.41 -12.10
C ASP A 124 -7.85 10.02 -13.42
N ALA A 125 -9.10 9.73 -13.78
CA ALA A 125 -9.76 10.30 -14.95
C ALA A 125 -10.47 11.64 -14.67
N GLY A 126 -10.47 12.16 -13.43
CA GLY A 126 -11.20 13.37 -13.05
C GLY A 126 -12.72 13.21 -13.02
N LEU A 127 -13.23 11.98 -12.94
CA LEU A 127 -14.67 11.66 -12.95
C LEU A 127 -15.25 11.62 -11.54
N GLU A 128 -15.28 12.77 -10.86
CA GLU A 128 -15.61 12.88 -9.43
C GLU A 128 -16.98 12.29 -9.04
N ALA A 129 -18.01 12.51 -9.86
CA ALA A 129 -19.36 11.99 -9.59
C ALA A 129 -19.39 10.46 -9.64
N LEU A 130 -18.64 9.86 -10.56
CA LEU A 130 -18.53 8.41 -10.69
C LEU A 130 -17.69 7.82 -9.55
N ALA A 131 -16.59 8.47 -9.18
CA ALA A 131 -15.77 8.07 -8.04
C ALA A 131 -16.57 8.05 -6.74
N ARG A 132 -17.37 9.10 -6.49
CA ARG A 132 -18.28 9.17 -5.33
C ARG A 132 -19.32 8.06 -5.33
N ARG A 133 -19.94 7.79 -6.49
CA ARG A 133 -20.92 6.71 -6.63
C ARG A 133 -20.31 5.34 -6.32
N CYS A 134 -19.17 5.02 -6.93
CA CYS A 134 -18.48 3.75 -6.69
C CYS A 134 -18.11 3.56 -5.21
N ARG A 135 -17.65 4.62 -4.53
CA ARG A 135 -17.39 4.60 -3.09
C ARG A 135 -18.66 4.42 -2.25
N SER A 136 -19.75 5.09 -2.60
CA SER A 136 -21.02 4.93 -1.88
C SER A 136 -21.53 3.49 -1.96
N GLU A 137 -21.52 2.90 -3.17
CA GLU A 137 -21.92 1.50 -3.35
C GLU A 137 -21.00 0.53 -2.60
N ALA A 138 -19.68 0.78 -2.61
CA ALA A 138 -18.73 -0.01 -1.82
C ALA A 138 -18.98 0.11 -0.31
N ALA A 139 -19.30 1.31 0.18
CA ALA A 139 -19.63 1.54 1.58
C ALA A 139 -20.91 0.79 2.00
N ASP A 140 -21.96 0.83 1.17
CA ASP A 140 -23.21 0.09 1.43
C ASP A 140 -22.95 -1.41 1.58
N LEU A 141 -22.14 -1.97 0.69
CA LEU A 141 -21.74 -3.38 0.75
C LEU A 141 -20.95 -3.68 2.03
N LEU A 142 -20.01 -2.81 2.42
CA LEU A 142 -19.17 -3.03 3.60
C LEU A 142 -19.93 -2.89 4.93
N LEU A 143 -20.86 -1.93 5.02
CA LEU A 143 -21.72 -1.72 6.19
C LEU A 143 -22.68 -2.89 6.40
N ASN A 144 -23.18 -3.48 5.31
CA ASN A 144 -24.11 -4.61 5.36
C ASN A 144 -23.43 -5.98 5.32
N ALA A 145 -22.12 -6.05 5.05
CA ALA A 145 -21.41 -7.31 4.98
C ALA A 145 -21.35 -7.99 6.35
N PRO A 146 -21.68 -9.29 6.45
CA PRO A 146 -21.61 -10.00 7.72
C PRO A 146 -20.17 -9.99 8.26
N PRO A 147 -20.01 -10.14 9.59
CA PRO A 147 -18.72 -10.47 10.18
C PRO A 147 -18.15 -11.71 9.49
N LEU A 148 -16.84 -11.75 9.25
CA LEU A 148 -16.21 -12.91 8.64
C LEU A 148 -16.41 -14.14 9.54
N LYS A 149 -16.94 -15.23 8.98
CA LYS A 149 -17.16 -16.50 9.69
C LYS A 149 -15.88 -17.36 9.63
N HIS A 150 -15.26 -17.62 10.78
CA HIS A 150 -14.40 -18.78 11.10
C HIS A 150 -13.01 -18.96 10.45
N TRP A 151 -12.08 -17.99 10.55
CA TRP A 151 -10.64 -18.33 10.43
C TRP A 151 -9.63 -17.29 10.99
N GLU A 152 -10.07 -16.27 11.73
CA GLU A 152 -9.14 -15.28 12.29
C GLU A 152 -9.40 -15.03 13.79
N ASP A 153 -9.36 -16.08 14.61
CA ASP A 153 -9.04 -15.96 16.06
C ASP A 153 -7.60 -15.44 16.30
N ARG A 154 -6.92 -14.99 15.23
CA ARG A 154 -5.68 -14.21 15.20
C ARG A 154 -5.89 -12.79 14.61
N GLU A 155 -7.10 -12.23 14.59
CA GLU A 155 -7.31 -10.82 14.20
C GLU A 155 -6.74 -9.89 15.27
N ASP A 156 -5.45 -9.60 15.09
CA ASP A 156 -4.80 -8.36 15.48
C ASP A 156 -5.83 -7.20 15.47
N PRO A 157 -6.15 -6.60 16.63
CA PRO A 157 -7.03 -5.43 16.72
C PRO A 157 -6.69 -4.35 15.70
N ASP A 158 -5.43 -4.28 15.28
CA ASP A 158 -4.94 -3.30 14.34
C ASP A 158 -5.49 -3.57 12.94
N TRP A 159 -5.61 -4.83 12.52
CA TRP A 159 -6.22 -5.18 11.24
C TRP A 159 -7.70 -4.79 11.16
N ARG A 160 -8.46 -5.03 12.23
CA ARG A 160 -9.87 -4.59 12.32
C ARG A 160 -9.97 -3.06 12.34
N GLY A 161 -9.09 -2.40 13.08
CA GLY A 161 -8.96 -0.95 13.10
C GLY A 161 -8.68 -0.37 11.72
N TRP A 162 -7.76 -0.96 10.96
CA TRP A 162 -7.42 -0.57 9.59
C TRP A 162 -8.58 -0.73 8.62
N ARG A 163 -9.33 -1.84 8.69
CA ARG A 163 -10.55 -2.01 7.88
C ARG A 163 -11.59 -0.93 8.20
N GLY A 164 -11.73 -0.59 9.47
CA GLY A 164 -12.57 0.51 9.93
C GLY A 164 -12.15 1.87 9.37
N VAL A 165 -10.86 2.23 9.49
CA VAL A 165 -10.30 3.47 8.91
C VAL A 165 -10.57 3.55 7.41
N ARG A 166 -10.37 2.46 6.67
CA ARG A 166 -10.67 2.40 5.23
C ARG A 166 -12.15 2.66 4.94
N LEU A 167 -13.06 2.08 5.72
CA LEU A 167 -14.50 2.32 5.55
C LEU A 167 -14.86 3.78 5.88
N VAL A 168 -14.28 4.36 6.92
CA VAL A 168 -14.43 5.78 7.26
C VAL A 168 -14.00 6.67 6.09
N ASP A 169 -12.82 6.44 5.50
CA ASP A 169 -12.34 7.23 4.35
C ASP A 169 -13.27 7.08 3.14
N VAL A 170 -13.70 5.84 2.82
CA VAL A 170 -14.64 5.58 1.72
C VAL A 170 -15.97 6.32 1.94
N LEU A 171 -16.53 6.28 3.16
CA LEU A 171 -17.74 7.01 3.53
C LEU A 171 -17.54 8.52 3.42
N ARG A 172 -16.46 9.06 3.99
CA ARG A 172 -16.12 10.49 3.94
C ARG A 172 -15.99 10.97 2.49
N ARG A 173 -15.21 10.28 1.66
CA ARG A 173 -15.00 10.63 0.24
C ARG A 173 -16.24 10.44 -0.64
N SER A 174 -17.24 9.70 -0.17
CA SER A 174 -18.57 9.63 -0.80
C SER A 174 -19.52 10.75 -0.36
N GLY A 175 -19.12 11.59 0.61
CA GLY A 175 -19.95 12.65 1.19
C GLY A 175 -20.88 12.17 2.31
N ARG A 176 -20.71 10.95 2.81
CA ARG A 176 -21.57 10.31 3.84
C ARG A 176 -21.00 10.52 5.25
N GLY A 177 -20.81 11.78 5.64
CA GLY A 177 -20.10 12.17 6.87
C GLY A 177 -20.72 11.62 8.15
N GLU A 178 -22.05 11.61 8.29
CA GLU A 178 -22.71 11.08 9.48
C GLU A 178 -22.47 9.58 9.69
N GLU A 179 -22.50 8.81 8.60
CA GLU A 179 -22.19 7.36 8.63
C GLU A 179 -20.72 7.13 8.93
N ALA A 180 -19.83 7.95 8.37
CA ALA A 180 -18.40 7.90 8.67
C ALA A 180 -18.13 8.12 10.17
N LEU A 181 -18.80 9.09 10.81
CA LEU A 181 -18.66 9.33 12.25
C LEU A 181 -19.20 8.18 13.10
N ARG A 182 -20.33 7.56 12.72
CA ARG A 182 -20.82 6.35 13.40
C ARG A 182 -19.80 5.21 13.32
N GLU A 183 -19.16 5.05 12.17
CA GLU A 183 -18.12 4.04 11.98
C GLU A 183 -16.86 4.36 12.80
N VAL A 184 -16.45 5.64 12.92
CA VAL A 184 -15.38 6.07 13.82
C VAL A 184 -15.66 5.63 15.26
N ASP A 185 -16.87 5.88 15.76
CA ASP A 185 -17.25 5.52 17.13
C ASP A 185 -17.27 4.00 17.32
N ARG A 186 -17.76 3.25 16.32
CA ARG A 186 -17.73 1.78 16.33
C ARG A 186 -16.29 1.25 16.45
N VAL A 187 -15.36 1.78 15.66
CA VAL A 187 -13.96 1.33 15.66
C VAL A 187 -13.26 1.67 16.99
N ARG A 188 -13.55 2.85 17.56
CA ARG A 188 -13.01 3.24 18.89
C ARG A 188 -13.43 2.30 20.00
N GLN A 189 -14.67 1.77 19.96
CA GLN A 189 -15.19 0.85 20.97
C GLN A 189 -14.50 -0.53 20.97
N VAL A 190 -14.02 -1.01 19.81
CA VAL A 190 -13.40 -2.34 19.68
C VAL A 190 -11.97 -2.36 20.25
N GLY A 191 -11.41 -1.20 20.58
CA GLY A 191 -10.02 -1.06 21.02
C GLY A 191 -9.07 -1.11 19.82
N ALA A 192 -8.43 0.02 19.53
CA ALA A 192 -7.55 0.18 18.37
C ALA A 192 -6.16 0.67 18.79
N SER A 193 -5.12 0.36 18.01
CA SER A 193 -3.77 0.89 18.26
C SER A 193 -3.73 2.42 18.27
N SER A 194 -2.63 2.94 18.80
CA SER A 194 -2.31 4.37 18.72
C SER A 194 -2.33 4.88 17.27
N LEU A 195 -1.89 4.05 16.32
CA LEU A 195 -1.86 4.40 14.90
C LEU A 195 -3.29 4.58 14.38
N VAL A 196 -4.16 3.59 14.59
CA VAL A 196 -5.57 3.67 14.17
C VAL A 196 -6.29 4.84 14.86
N LYS A 197 -6.07 5.06 16.16
CA LYS A 197 -6.65 6.19 16.88
C LYS A 197 -6.28 7.54 16.26
N GLN A 198 -5.01 7.71 15.88
CA GLN A 198 -4.52 8.93 15.23
C GLN A 198 -5.22 9.14 13.88
N LEU A 199 -5.32 8.08 13.06
CA LEU A 199 -6.01 8.16 11.77
C LEU A 199 -7.50 8.48 11.92
N LEU A 200 -8.18 7.88 12.89
CA LEU A 200 -9.58 8.18 13.18
C LEU A 200 -9.78 9.63 13.65
N ALA A 201 -8.83 10.18 14.42
CA ALA A 201 -8.86 11.58 14.82
C ALA A 201 -8.69 12.53 13.61
N PHE A 202 -7.77 12.20 12.70
CA PHE A 202 -7.61 12.92 11.44
C PHE A 202 -8.89 12.87 10.59
N GLU A 203 -9.44 11.68 10.37
CA GLU A 203 -10.69 11.47 9.61
C GLU A 203 -11.86 12.25 10.23
N SER A 204 -12.04 12.21 11.55
CA SER A 204 -13.08 12.97 12.26
C SER A 204 -12.97 14.47 11.98
N ALA A 205 -11.75 15.01 12.02
CA ALA A 205 -11.49 16.41 11.75
C ALA A 205 -11.74 16.77 10.27
N ALA A 206 -11.39 15.88 9.34
CA ALA A 206 -11.67 16.04 7.91
C ALA A 206 -13.18 16.05 7.64
N ILE A 207 -13.93 15.11 8.21
CA ILE A 207 -15.40 15.06 8.11
C ILE A 207 -16.03 16.36 8.63
N ALA A 208 -15.57 16.86 9.78
CA ALA A 208 -16.09 18.11 10.38
C ALA A 208 -15.89 19.34 9.49
N ARG A 209 -14.88 19.34 8.61
CA ARG A 209 -14.63 20.40 7.62
C ARG A 209 -15.39 20.19 6.30
N GLY A 210 -16.16 19.11 6.16
CA GLY A 210 -16.79 18.72 4.90
C GLY A 210 -15.78 18.25 3.84
N ASP A 211 -14.59 17.81 4.27
CA ASP A 211 -13.53 17.39 3.38
C ASP A 211 -13.84 16.02 2.76
N THR A 212 -13.97 15.98 1.43
CA THR A 212 -14.17 14.75 0.65
C THR A 212 -12.95 14.38 -0.20
N GLY A 213 -11.84 15.09 0.01
CA GLY A 213 -10.60 14.94 -0.71
C GLY A 213 -9.86 13.65 -0.36
N ARG A 214 -8.86 13.34 -1.19
CA ARG A 214 -7.93 12.23 -0.97
C ARG A 214 -6.94 12.61 0.14
N HIS A 215 -6.69 11.68 1.05
CA HIS A 215 -5.60 11.78 2.03
C HIS A 215 -4.79 10.50 2.11
N THR A 216 -3.50 10.67 2.38
CA THR A 216 -2.56 9.58 2.62
C THR A 216 -2.55 9.16 4.09
N VAL A 217 -2.13 7.91 4.35
CA VAL A 217 -1.84 7.48 5.72
C VAL A 217 -0.78 8.38 6.36
N ASP A 218 0.23 8.81 5.60
CA ASP A 218 1.29 9.67 6.11
C ASP A 218 0.75 11.04 6.55
N GLU A 219 -0.14 11.67 5.76
CA GLU A 219 -0.85 12.89 6.16
C GLU A 219 -1.70 12.68 7.41
N GLY A 220 -2.43 11.56 7.50
CA GLY A 220 -3.24 11.23 8.68
C GLY A 220 -2.42 11.05 9.96
N LEU A 221 -1.18 10.57 9.82
CA LEU A 221 -0.23 10.45 10.93
C LEU A 221 0.57 11.74 11.19
N GLY A 222 0.41 12.78 10.37
CA GLY A 222 1.22 14.01 10.48
C GLY A 222 2.69 13.80 10.12
N LEU A 223 2.99 12.80 9.31
CA LEU A 223 4.35 12.54 8.80
C LEU A 223 4.66 13.46 7.62
N PRO A 224 5.94 13.85 7.43
CA PRO A 224 6.34 14.63 6.26
C PRO A 224 6.06 13.84 4.97
N LEU A 225 5.72 14.58 3.91
CA LEU A 225 5.48 13.98 2.59
C LEU A 225 6.74 13.23 2.13
N PRO A 226 6.62 12.18 1.30
CA PRO A 226 7.78 11.41 0.84
C PRO A 226 8.92 12.25 0.26
N LEU A 227 8.60 13.34 -0.44
CA LEU A 227 9.57 14.29 -1.01
C LEU A 227 10.29 15.16 0.04
N GLU A 228 9.71 15.29 1.24
CA GLU A 228 10.22 16.08 2.35
C GLU A 228 10.99 15.22 3.38
N ARG A 229 10.93 13.88 3.23
CA ARG A 229 11.63 12.94 4.11
C ARG A 229 13.13 13.16 4.01
N ARG A 230 13.74 13.44 5.15
CA ARG A 230 15.20 13.55 5.25
C ARG A 230 15.82 12.15 5.26
N PRO A 231 17.08 12.00 4.79
CA PRO A 231 17.87 10.80 5.04
C PRO A 231 17.83 10.47 6.54
N THR A 232 18.01 9.19 6.91
CA THR A 232 17.99 8.84 8.33
C THR A 232 19.02 9.68 9.09
N ASP A 233 18.61 10.22 10.24
CA ASP A 233 19.48 11.05 11.09
C ASP A 233 20.70 10.28 11.63
N ASP A 234 20.73 8.94 11.49
CA ASP A 234 21.86 8.10 11.85
C ASP A 234 22.81 7.87 10.65
N PRO A 235 24.05 8.42 10.67
CA PRO A 235 24.97 8.32 9.54
C PRO A 235 25.41 6.89 9.21
N LEU A 236 25.47 6.00 10.21
CA LEU A 236 25.87 4.60 10.02
C LEU A 236 24.76 3.82 9.31
N LEU A 237 23.52 3.93 9.79
CA LEU A 237 22.36 3.31 9.15
C LEU A 237 22.21 3.81 7.72
N GLN A 238 22.37 5.12 7.48
CA GLN A 238 22.32 5.68 6.12
C GLN A 238 23.39 5.05 5.23
N TYR A 239 24.63 4.95 5.70
CA TYR A 239 25.72 4.32 4.96
C TYR A 239 25.44 2.85 4.62
N LEU A 240 24.89 2.10 5.57
CA LEU A 240 24.56 0.68 5.38
C LEU A 240 23.44 0.51 4.36
N VAL A 241 22.37 1.31 4.45
CA VAL A 241 21.28 1.30 3.48
C VAL A 241 21.78 1.70 2.10
N ASP A 242 22.61 2.73 1.96
CA ASP A 242 23.06 3.20 0.66
C ASP A 242 24.00 2.23 -0.05
N ASN A 243 24.91 1.59 0.70
CA ASN A 243 25.97 0.76 0.12
C ASN A 243 25.66 -0.74 0.14
N TYR A 244 24.82 -1.20 1.07
CA TYR A 244 24.61 -2.62 1.35
C TYR A 244 23.13 -3.03 1.40
N ARG A 245 22.21 -2.22 0.88
CA ARG A 245 20.77 -2.53 0.82
C ARG A 245 20.43 -3.96 0.45
N ARG A 246 21.11 -4.50 -0.57
CA ARG A 246 20.90 -5.87 -1.10
C ARG A 246 21.24 -7.00 -0.11
N LEU A 247 21.86 -6.67 1.02
CA LEU A 247 22.22 -7.60 2.09
C LEU A 247 21.31 -7.43 3.33
N LEU A 248 20.38 -6.47 3.28
CA LEU A 248 19.35 -6.30 4.29
C LEU A 248 18.19 -7.26 4.00
N THR A 249 17.58 -7.76 5.07
CA THR A 249 16.29 -8.43 4.99
C THR A 249 15.16 -7.41 4.75
N ASP A 250 14.00 -7.88 4.29
CA ASP A 250 12.82 -7.02 4.09
C ASP A 250 12.41 -6.31 5.39
N THR A 251 12.49 -6.98 6.54
CA THR A 251 12.15 -6.40 7.85
C THR A 251 13.14 -5.32 8.25
N GLU A 252 14.45 -5.52 8.04
CA GLU A 252 15.47 -4.52 8.32
C GLU A 252 15.34 -3.31 7.39
N GLU A 253 15.06 -3.53 6.10
CA GLU A 253 14.84 -2.44 5.16
C GLU A 253 13.59 -1.62 5.53
N LYS A 254 12.51 -2.27 5.95
CA LYS A 254 11.31 -1.59 6.46
C LYS A 254 11.62 -0.81 7.73
N ALA A 255 12.30 -1.43 8.71
CA ALA A 255 12.69 -0.79 9.97
C ALA A 255 13.55 0.45 9.72
N ALA A 256 14.51 0.39 8.79
CA ALA A 256 15.37 1.52 8.43
C ALA A 256 14.59 2.72 7.87
N ARG A 257 13.38 2.52 7.35
CA ARG A 257 12.50 3.56 6.77
C ARG A 257 11.36 4.00 7.69
N MET A 258 11.17 3.34 8.83
CA MET A 258 10.10 3.74 9.76
C MET A 258 10.35 5.15 10.29
N GLU A 259 9.31 5.95 10.34
CA GLU A 259 9.33 7.27 10.96
C GLU A 259 8.56 7.22 12.27
N THR A 260 8.85 8.16 13.18
CA THR A 260 8.03 8.37 14.36
C THR A 260 6.99 9.45 14.11
N PHE A 261 5.79 9.26 14.66
CA PHE A 261 4.75 10.29 14.73
C PHE A 261 4.46 10.62 16.19
N ASN A 262 3.98 11.84 16.45
CA ASN A 262 3.67 12.27 17.80
C ASN A 262 2.27 11.78 18.21
N THR A 263 2.19 11.23 19.41
CA THR A 263 0.93 10.89 20.08
C THR A 263 0.85 11.63 21.42
N GLU A 264 -0.31 11.61 22.08
CA GLU A 264 -0.46 12.17 23.44
C GLU A 264 0.49 11.51 24.45
N GLU A 265 0.85 10.24 24.25
CA GLU A 265 1.78 9.46 25.08
C GLU A 265 3.26 9.68 24.71
N GLY A 266 3.54 10.51 23.70
CA GLY A 266 4.88 10.76 23.16
C GLY A 266 5.09 10.18 21.75
N PRO A 267 6.32 10.27 21.21
CA PRO A 267 6.62 9.79 19.87
C PRO A 267 6.52 8.26 19.79
N ARG A 268 5.86 7.75 18.74
CA ARG A 268 5.73 6.32 18.45
C ARG A 268 6.15 6.00 17.03
N TRP A 269 6.68 4.82 16.79
CA TRP A 269 6.97 4.34 15.45
C TRP A 269 5.67 4.17 14.66
N ALA A 270 5.68 4.57 13.39
CA ALA A 270 4.54 4.45 12.47
C ALA A 270 4.34 3.00 11.95
N THR A 271 4.33 2.05 12.88
CA THR A 271 4.06 0.63 12.69
C THR A 271 3.77 -0.01 14.05
N ASP A 272 2.85 -0.99 14.07
CA ASP A 272 2.58 -1.83 15.24
C ASP A 272 3.19 -3.24 15.08
N GLN A 273 3.94 -3.50 14.00
CA GLN A 273 4.54 -4.83 13.72
C GLN A 273 5.63 -5.19 14.75
N PRO A 274 5.44 -6.23 15.58
CA PRO A 274 6.36 -6.56 16.67
C PRO A 274 7.79 -6.81 16.21
N GLU A 275 7.98 -7.45 15.06
CA GLU A 275 9.29 -7.75 14.47
C GLU A 275 10.04 -6.50 14.04
N ILE A 276 9.34 -5.45 13.58
CA ILE A 276 9.96 -4.16 13.24
C ILE A 276 10.26 -3.37 14.51
N LEU A 277 9.34 -3.35 15.48
CA LEU A 277 9.52 -2.67 16.76
C LEU A 277 10.71 -3.24 17.55
N ALA A 278 10.90 -4.57 17.51
CA ALA A 278 12.05 -5.23 18.12
C ALA A 278 13.39 -4.72 17.55
N LEU A 279 13.46 -4.48 16.23
CA LEU A 279 14.65 -3.92 15.58
C LEU A 279 14.91 -2.44 15.95
N LEU A 280 13.87 -1.72 16.39
CA LEU A 280 13.90 -0.28 16.66
C LEU A 280 13.88 0.07 18.16
N THR A 281 14.09 -0.91 19.04
CA THR A 281 14.04 -0.73 20.50
C THR A 281 15.08 0.31 20.99
N GLU A 282 16.27 0.32 20.39
CA GLU A 282 17.34 1.32 20.65
C GLU A 282 17.32 2.48 19.62
N GLY A 283 16.22 2.66 18.91
CA GLY A 283 16.07 3.62 17.83
C GLY A 283 16.93 3.32 16.59
N LYS A 284 17.01 4.30 15.67
CA LYS A 284 17.75 4.17 14.39
C LYS A 284 19.24 3.90 14.59
N ALA A 285 19.85 4.54 15.59
CA ALA A 285 21.26 4.35 15.91
C ALA A 285 21.53 2.92 16.42
N GLY A 286 20.63 2.36 17.23
CA GLY A 286 20.69 0.96 17.65
C GLY A 286 20.59 -0.01 16.47
N LEU A 287 19.63 0.23 15.58
CA LEU A 287 19.50 -0.54 14.34
C LEU A 287 20.78 -0.49 13.50
N GLY A 288 21.37 0.69 13.30
CA GLY A 288 22.63 0.87 12.58
C GLY A 288 23.77 0.01 13.15
N ARG A 289 23.95 0.01 14.49
CA ARG A 289 24.95 -0.82 15.18
C ARG A 289 24.68 -2.32 15.05
N ALA A 290 23.43 -2.74 15.18
CA ALA A 290 23.04 -4.14 15.04
C ALA A 290 23.32 -4.65 13.63
N LEU A 291 22.96 -3.87 12.61
CA LEU A 291 23.23 -4.18 11.22
C LEU A 291 24.72 -4.21 10.91
N GLU A 292 25.51 -3.25 11.41
CA GLU A 292 26.98 -3.26 11.24
C GLU A 292 27.59 -4.57 11.74
N ARG A 293 27.24 -5.00 12.97
CA ARG A 293 27.74 -6.26 13.54
C ARG A 293 27.33 -7.47 12.71
N ARG A 294 26.05 -7.56 12.34
CA ARG A 294 25.52 -8.68 11.56
C ARG A 294 26.18 -8.76 10.19
N LEU A 295 26.20 -7.65 9.45
CA LEU A 295 26.71 -7.60 8.09
C LEU A 295 28.22 -7.89 8.02
N LEU A 296 29.01 -7.45 9.00
CA LEU A 296 30.42 -7.79 9.10
C LEU A 296 30.64 -9.28 9.42
N ALA A 297 29.80 -9.88 10.25
CA ALA A 297 29.87 -11.29 10.59
C ALA A 297 29.45 -12.20 9.42
N ASP A 298 28.34 -11.88 8.76
CA ASP A 298 27.76 -12.70 7.69
C ASP A 298 28.49 -12.52 6.35
N HIS A 299 29.07 -11.34 6.12
CA HIS A 299 29.62 -10.93 4.83
C HIS A 299 30.97 -10.20 4.92
N PRO A 300 31.99 -10.77 5.60
CA PRO A 300 33.28 -10.12 5.85
C PRO A 300 33.99 -9.69 4.56
N ASP A 301 33.86 -10.46 3.49
CA ASP A 301 34.52 -10.16 2.20
C ASP A 301 33.79 -9.09 1.36
N LYS A 302 32.54 -8.77 1.71
CA LYS A 302 31.69 -7.85 0.93
C LYS A 302 31.47 -6.52 1.64
N VAL A 303 31.51 -6.51 2.97
CA VAL A 303 31.12 -5.37 3.79
C VAL A 303 32.36 -4.69 4.35
N VAL A 304 32.57 -3.46 3.93
CA VAL A 304 33.63 -2.59 4.44
C VAL A 304 32.99 -1.34 5.07
N ILE A 305 33.22 -1.15 6.37
CA ILE A 305 32.86 0.08 7.07
C ILE A 305 34.06 1.01 7.04
N ASN A 306 34.11 1.85 6.01
CA ASN A 306 35.24 2.72 5.77
C ASN A 306 35.17 3.94 6.71
N ARG A 307 36.08 3.97 7.70
CA ARG A 307 36.23 5.08 8.64
C ARG A 307 37.57 5.77 8.41
N CYS A 308 37.59 7.09 8.56
CA CYS A 308 38.81 7.87 8.48
C CYS A 308 39.79 7.43 9.57
N SER A 309 41.01 7.04 9.20
CA SER A 309 42.06 6.64 10.15
C SER A 309 42.50 7.76 11.09
N LYS A 310 42.33 9.04 10.69
CA LYS A 310 42.72 10.20 11.50
C LYS A 310 41.65 10.60 12.52
N CYS A 311 40.37 10.60 12.13
CA CYS A 311 39.30 11.17 12.97
C CYS A 311 38.13 10.21 13.25
N GLY A 312 38.18 8.96 12.78
CA GLY A 312 37.14 7.94 13.01
C GLY A 312 35.82 8.16 12.26
N ALA A 313 35.65 9.30 11.58
CA ALA A 313 34.43 9.64 10.87
C ALA A 313 34.15 8.67 9.71
N LEU A 314 32.88 8.33 9.52
CA LEU A 314 32.45 7.44 8.45
C LEU A 314 32.64 8.10 7.07
N ALA A 315 33.25 7.38 6.14
CA ALA A 315 33.42 7.84 4.77
C ALA A 315 32.12 7.69 3.97
N ARG A 316 31.99 8.39 2.82
CA ARG A 316 30.75 8.34 2.01
C ARG A 316 30.43 6.94 1.49
N THR A 317 31.46 6.20 1.09
CA THR A 317 31.35 4.88 0.47
C THR A 317 32.52 4.01 0.92
N ALA A 318 32.39 2.71 0.74
CA ALA A 318 33.44 1.74 1.03
C ALA A 318 34.78 2.08 0.35
N LYS A 319 34.75 2.70 -0.83
CA LYS A 319 35.93 2.99 -1.66
C LYS A 319 36.45 4.43 -1.53
N ALA A 320 35.81 5.26 -0.72
CA ALA A 320 36.21 6.65 -0.55
C ALA A 320 37.63 6.76 0.06
N ARG A 321 38.44 7.68 -0.48
CA ARG A 321 39.84 7.92 -0.04
C ARG A 321 40.07 9.31 0.55
N GLN A 322 38.98 9.98 0.93
CA GLN A 322 38.99 11.34 1.48
C GLN A 322 37.93 11.44 2.56
N CYS A 323 38.32 11.96 3.72
CA CYS A 323 37.40 12.27 4.80
C CYS A 323 36.55 13.48 4.43
N ARG A 324 35.28 13.48 4.85
CA ARG A 324 34.35 14.62 4.69
C ARG A 324 34.34 15.57 5.88
N VAL A 325 34.88 15.13 7.01
CA VAL A 325 34.86 15.87 8.30
C VAL A 325 36.19 16.54 8.56
N CYS A 326 37.31 15.92 8.16
CA CYS A 326 38.65 16.48 8.32
C CYS A 326 39.40 16.48 6.98
N PRO A 327 40.50 17.23 6.84
CA PRO A 327 41.23 17.34 5.56
C PRO A 327 42.06 16.09 5.21
N HIS A 328 41.97 15.00 5.99
CA HIS A 328 42.75 13.79 5.75
C HIS A 328 42.32 13.06 4.47
N THR A 329 43.30 12.64 3.68
CA THR A 329 43.13 11.79 2.51
C THR A 329 44.11 10.62 2.58
N TRP A 330 43.71 9.46 2.07
CA TRP A 330 44.53 8.24 2.02
C TRP A 330 44.56 7.71 0.60
N ARG A 331 44.82 8.61 -0.36
CA ARG A 331 44.91 8.29 -1.79
C ARG A 331 46.11 7.40 -2.12
N GLU A 332 47.10 7.39 -1.23
CA GLU A 332 48.42 6.81 -1.41
C GLU A 332 48.60 5.38 -0.90
N THR A 333 47.58 4.74 -0.30
CA THR A 333 47.69 3.33 0.08
C THR A 333 47.55 2.43 -1.16
N PRO A 334 48.61 1.72 -1.61
CA PRO A 334 48.50 0.71 -2.66
C PRO A 334 47.67 -0.48 -2.15
N ARG A 335 47.04 -1.20 -3.09
CA ARG A 335 46.16 -2.35 -2.79
C ARG A 335 46.88 -3.47 -2.05
#